data_AF-A0A4Y2E927-F1
#
_entry.id   AF-A0A4Y2E927-F1
#
_cell.length_a   1.000
_cell.length_b   1.000
_cell.length_c   1.000
_cell.angle_alpha   90.00
_cell.angle_beta   90.00
_cell.angle_gamma   90.00
#
_symmetry.space_group_name_H-M   'P 1'
#
loop_
_entity.id
_entity.type
_entity.pdbx_description
1 polymer ?
#
loop_
_entity_poly.entity_id
_entity_poly.type
_entity_poly.pdbx_seq_one_letter_code
_entity_poly.pdbx_strand_id
1 'polypeptide(L)'
;MLKIPKKHQSNQINSFLILANPKNKDRLISILMNKFSSLNMACKKADEDADCLINSALALAPTHASVVVVSEDIDLFVILIDIFTFDNVYFLKPGKGKIAEKIFSPHTALEKTIAGNILFIQAMSGCDTTSAPFNYGKMKFVQTLKTNHDLLKVIEIFKNPDITPEAVVDARNRFLVALNGYPISASDTPSLNNVRYKYYMKSSFNKSSNMASLPPTETAFHQHSRRVYNLVQRWLANKKRPEDWDWERTISGLQPVKTLKPPAPDSILRKISCKCKKRCT
;
A
#
# COMPACT_ATOMS: atom_id res chain seq x y z
N MET A 1 8.70 5.73 -11.68
CA MET A 1 7.82 6.78 -11.08
C MET A 1 6.75 6.12 -10.22
N LEU A 2 6.38 6.64 -9.05
CA LEU A 2 5.30 6.04 -8.22
C LEU A 2 3.96 6.66 -8.67
N LYS A 3 2.96 5.83 -9.01
CA LYS A 3 1.67 6.31 -9.54
C LYS A 3 0.59 6.22 -8.44
N ILE A 4 -0.17 7.30 -8.27
CA ILE A 4 -1.36 7.35 -7.40
C ILE A 4 -2.59 7.00 -8.25
N PRO A 5 -3.51 6.13 -7.80
CA PRO A 5 -4.75 5.89 -8.52
C PRO A 5 -5.64 7.15 -8.48
N LYS A 6 -6.08 7.63 -9.65
CA LYS A 6 -7.16 8.62 -9.78
C LYS A 6 -8.43 7.88 -10.21
N LYS A 7 -9.48 7.91 -9.38
CA LYS A 7 -10.82 7.45 -9.77
C LYS A 7 -11.44 8.47 -10.75
N HIS A 8 -11.90 7.98 -11.90
CA HIS A 8 -12.65 8.76 -12.90
C HIS A 8 -14.08 9.04 -12.40
N GLN A 9 -14.59 10.25 -12.61
CA GLN A 9 -15.95 10.68 -12.25
C GLN A 9 -16.83 10.87 -13.49
N SER A 10 -18.09 10.46 -13.39
CA SER A 10 -19.21 10.92 -14.21
C SER A 10 -20.33 11.47 -13.31
N ASN A 11 -21.15 12.37 -13.88
CA ASN A 11 -22.09 13.27 -13.21
C ASN A 11 -23.16 12.59 -12.32
N GLN A 12 -22.97 12.69 -11.01
CA GLN A 12 -23.99 12.82 -9.96
C GLN A 12 -23.44 13.88 -8.99
N ILE A 13 -24.28 14.56 -8.18
CA ILE A 13 -23.80 15.51 -7.16
C ILE A 13 -22.62 14.88 -6.45
N ASN A 14 -21.45 15.48 -6.64
CA ASN A 14 -20.20 14.75 -6.61
C ASN A 14 -19.88 14.41 -5.15
N SER A 15 -20.27 13.22 -4.70
CA SER A 15 -20.02 12.71 -3.35
C SER A 15 -18.54 12.87 -2.96
N PHE A 16 -17.65 12.80 -3.95
CA PHE A 16 -16.24 13.06 -3.83
C PHE A 16 -15.89 14.50 -3.42
N LEU A 17 -16.61 15.52 -3.91
CA LEU A 17 -16.40 16.93 -3.53
C LEU A 17 -16.88 17.18 -2.09
N ILE A 18 -17.97 16.53 -1.69
CA ILE A 18 -18.49 16.64 -0.31
C ILE A 18 -17.53 15.96 0.66
N LEU A 19 -17.04 14.76 0.33
CA LEU A 19 -16.11 13.99 1.16
C LEU A 19 -14.66 14.48 1.10
N ALA A 20 -14.29 15.30 0.10
CA ALA A 20 -12.98 15.94 0.04
C ALA A 20 -12.78 17.02 1.12
N ASN A 21 -13.87 17.56 1.69
CA ASN A 21 -13.80 18.52 2.79
C ASN A 21 -13.73 17.76 4.14
N PRO A 22 -12.64 17.92 4.93
CA PRO A 22 -12.48 17.22 6.20
C PRO A 22 -13.63 17.46 7.19
N LYS A 23 -14.14 18.70 7.28
CA LYS A 23 -15.25 19.04 8.19
C LYS A 23 -16.55 18.35 7.78
N ASN A 24 -16.83 18.27 6.48
CA ASN A 24 -18.00 17.55 5.98
C ASN A 24 -17.87 16.05 6.24
N LYS A 25 -16.67 15.49 6.07
CA LYS A 25 -16.37 14.08 6.37
C LYS A 25 -16.60 13.79 7.85
N ASP A 26 -16.07 14.60 8.77
CA ASP A 26 -16.25 14.42 10.20
C ASP A 26 -17.71 14.58 10.64
N ARG A 27 -18.43 15.54 10.07
CA ARG A 27 -19.86 15.73 10.33
C ARG A 27 -20.67 14.52 9.87
N LEU A 28 -20.40 14.00 8.68
CA LEU A 28 -21.07 12.80 8.16
C LEU A 28 -20.78 11.57 9.05
N ILE A 29 -19.52 11.36 9.43
CA ILE A 29 -19.14 10.27 10.34
C ILE A 29 -19.90 10.39 11.66
N SER A 30 -19.99 11.59 12.23
CA SER A 30 -20.70 11.82 13.50
C SER A 30 -22.19 11.52 13.38
N ILE A 31 -22.85 11.93 12.29
CA ILE A 31 -24.26 11.62 12.02
C ILE A 31 -24.47 10.10 11.94
N LEU A 32 -23.61 9.40 11.19
CA LEU A 32 -23.70 7.95 11.04
C LEU A 32 -23.47 7.23 12.36
N MET A 33 -22.44 7.60 13.13
CA MET A 33 -22.16 7.02 14.44
C MET A 33 -23.33 7.21 15.41
N ASN A 34 -23.95 8.40 15.44
CA ASN A 34 -25.13 8.65 16.27
C ASN A 34 -26.32 7.79 15.84
N LYS A 35 -26.54 7.64 14.52
CA LYS A 35 -27.61 6.81 13.99
C LYS A 35 -27.42 5.33 14.36
N PHE A 36 -26.22 4.79 14.18
CA PHE A 36 -25.92 3.41 14.56
C PHE A 36 -26.01 3.20 16.09
N SER A 37 -25.52 4.16 16.87
CA SER A 37 -25.65 4.12 18.34
C SER A 37 -27.11 4.12 18.80
N SER A 38 -27.99 4.88 18.12
CA SER A 38 -29.44 4.86 18.40
C SER A 38 -30.12 3.52 18.07
N LEU A 39 -29.44 2.67 17.30
CA LEU A 39 -29.87 1.30 16.98
C LEU A 39 -29.12 0.26 17.85
N ASN A 40 -28.46 0.69 18.93
CA ASN A 40 -27.63 -0.14 19.81
C ASN A 40 -26.47 -0.87 19.10
N MET A 41 -25.98 -0.31 18.00
CA MET A 41 -24.82 -0.85 17.28
C MET A 41 -23.54 -0.20 17.78
N ALA A 42 -22.57 -1.02 18.20
CA ALA A 42 -21.25 -0.54 18.60
C ALA A 42 -20.51 0.05 17.39
N CYS A 43 -19.99 1.27 17.54
CA CYS A 43 -19.25 1.95 16.48
C CYS A 43 -17.80 2.20 16.90
N LYS A 44 -16.86 1.98 15.99
CA LYS A 44 -15.46 2.40 16.12
C LYS A 44 -15.09 3.28 14.94
N LYS A 45 -14.49 4.43 15.21
CA LYS A 45 -13.92 5.32 14.19
C LYS A 45 -12.44 4.97 14.04
N ALA A 46 -11.98 4.75 12.81
CA ALA A 46 -10.56 4.64 12.53
C ALA A 46 -9.93 6.04 12.54
N ASP A 47 -8.74 6.16 13.10
CA ASP A 47 -7.98 7.42 13.05
C ASP A 47 -7.51 7.77 11.62
N GLU A 48 -7.40 6.76 10.76
CA GLU A 48 -6.92 6.86 9.38
C GLU A 48 -7.77 6.00 8.43
N ASP A 49 -7.18 4.94 7.87
CA ASP A 49 -7.83 3.97 6.99
C ASP A 49 -8.67 2.98 7.82
N ALA A 50 -9.86 2.65 7.33
CA ALA A 50 -10.75 1.69 7.98
C ALA A 50 -10.15 0.27 8.00
N ASP A 51 -9.25 -0.02 7.07
CA ASP A 51 -8.53 -1.29 6.99
C ASP A 51 -7.78 -1.65 8.28
N CYS A 52 -7.38 -0.66 9.08
CA CYS A 52 -6.71 -0.93 10.35
C CYS A 52 -7.62 -1.49 11.43
N LEU A 53 -8.95 -1.38 11.27
CA LEU A 53 -9.92 -1.91 12.23
C LEU A 53 -10.20 -3.39 12.04
N ILE A 54 -9.61 -4.04 11.02
CA ILE A 54 -9.81 -5.47 10.77
C ILE A 54 -9.48 -6.33 12.00
N ASN A 55 -8.43 -5.98 12.75
CA ASN A 55 -8.05 -6.65 13.99
C ASN A 55 -9.13 -6.53 15.08
N SER A 56 -9.92 -5.45 15.08
CA SER A 56 -11.07 -5.33 15.99
C SER A 56 -12.17 -6.33 15.66
N ALA A 57 -12.34 -6.70 14.39
CA ALA A 57 -13.29 -7.75 14.00
C ALA A 57 -12.78 -9.13 14.44
N LEU A 58 -11.48 -9.40 14.23
CA LEU A 58 -10.87 -10.67 14.66
C LEU A 58 -10.90 -10.89 16.17
N ALA A 59 -10.81 -9.82 16.97
CA ALA A 59 -10.92 -9.90 18.42
C ALA A 59 -12.30 -10.43 18.90
N LEU A 60 -13.32 -10.43 18.04
CA LEU A 60 -14.64 -11.00 18.35
C LEU A 60 -14.72 -12.51 18.09
N ALA A 61 -13.81 -13.06 17.28
CA ALA A 61 -13.87 -14.46 16.85
C ALA A 61 -13.87 -15.48 18.01
N PRO A 62 -13.11 -15.29 19.11
CA PRO A 62 -13.14 -16.24 20.24
C PRO A 62 -14.48 -16.29 20.99
N THR A 63 -15.29 -15.23 20.93
CA THR A 63 -16.51 -15.10 21.74
C THR A 63 -17.80 -15.24 20.93
N HIS A 64 -17.70 -15.50 19.62
CA HIS A 64 -18.84 -15.60 18.72
C HIS A 64 -18.76 -16.88 17.90
N ALA A 65 -19.92 -17.47 17.56
CA ALA A 65 -19.97 -18.66 16.72
C ALA A 65 -19.47 -18.38 15.29
N SER A 66 -19.67 -17.16 14.78
CA SER A 66 -19.22 -16.71 13.47
C SER A 66 -18.99 -15.21 13.47
N VAL A 67 -17.96 -14.75 12.76
CA VAL A 67 -17.66 -13.34 12.52
C VAL A 67 -17.63 -13.09 11.01
N VAL A 68 -18.45 -12.17 10.53
CA VAL A 68 -18.53 -11.82 9.11
C VAL A 68 -18.08 -10.37 8.92
N VAL A 69 -16.99 -10.19 8.18
CA VAL A 69 -16.51 -8.88 7.74
C VAL A 69 -17.22 -8.51 6.45
N VAL A 70 -18.08 -7.50 6.49
CA VAL A 70 -18.86 -7.04 5.34
C VAL A 70 -18.19 -5.83 4.68
N SER A 71 -17.77 -5.95 3.42
CA SER A 71 -17.23 -4.81 2.67
C SER A 71 -17.29 -4.98 1.15
N GLU A 72 -17.43 -3.87 0.42
CA GLU A 72 -17.20 -3.86 -1.05
C GLU A 72 -15.70 -3.98 -1.39
N ASP A 73 -14.82 -3.60 -0.47
CA ASP A 73 -13.37 -3.54 -0.70
C ASP A 73 -12.69 -4.91 -0.55
N ILE A 74 -12.05 -5.37 -1.61
CA ILE A 74 -11.34 -6.65 -1.64
C ILE A 74 -10.01 -6.58 -0.88
N ASP A 75 -9.44 -5.38 -0.70
CA ASP A 75 -8.17 -5.23 0.01
C ASP A 75 -8.30 -5.72 1.47
N LEU A 76 -9.48 -5.57 2.10
CA LEU A 76 -9.80 -6.17 3.40
C LEU A 76 -9.76 -7.70 3.39
N PHE A 77 -10.25 -8.33 2.32
CA PHE A 77 -10.17 -9.78 2.18
C PHE A 77 -8.72 -10.24 2.03
N VAL A 78 -7.92 -9.49 1.27
CA VAL A 78 -6.48 -9.74 1.11
C VAL A 78 -5.75 -9.64 2.45
N ILE A 79 -6.10 -8.64 3.27
CA ILE A 79 -5.55 -8.51 4.62
C ILE A 79 -5.94 -9.70 5.48
N LEU A 80 -7.23 -10.07 5.48
CA LEU A 80 -7.76 -11.22 6.22
C LEU A 80 -7.01 -12.52 5.92
N ILE A 81 -6.61 -12.78 4.67
CA ILE A 81 -5.88 -14.01 4.28
C ILE A 81 -4.56 -14.20 5.06
N ASP A 82 -3.86 -13.13 5.47
CA ASP A 82 -2.61 -13.26 6.21
C ASP A 82 -2.83 -13.34 7.73
N ILE A 83 -3.81 -12.58 8.24
CA ILE A 83 -3.98 -12.35 9.68
C ILE A 83 -5.05 -13.23 10.33
N PHE A 84 -5.84 -13.97 9.55
CA PHE A 84 -6.86 -14.83 10.14
C PHE A 84 -6.20 -15.92 10.98
N THR A 85 -6.77 -16.14 12.16
CA THR A 85 -6.30 -17.13 13.14
C THR A 85 -7.41 -18.08 13.57
N PHE A 86 -8.62 -17.87 13.04
CA PHE A 86 -9.83 -18.58 13.43
C PHE A 86 -10.61 -19.03 12.21
N ASP A 87 -11.16 -20.25 12.29
CA ASP A 87 -11.91 -20.87 11.19
C ASP A 87 -13.34 -20.31 11.03
N ASN A 88 -13.82 -19.56 12.03
CA ASN A 88 -15.16 -18.97 12.08
C ASN A 88 -15.22 -17.52 11.56
N VAL A 89 -14.21 -17.07 10.81
CA VAL A 89 -14.16 -15.73 10.23
C VAL A 89 -14.41 -15.80 8.72
N TYR A 90 -15.32 -14.97 8.24
CA TYR A 90 -15.71 -14.91 6.82
C TYR A 90 -15.69 -13.48 6.31
N PHE A 91 -15.51 -13.33 5.00
CA PHE A 91 -15.64 -12.06 4.30
C PHE A 91 -16.87 -12.08 3.39
N LEU A 92 -17.77 -11.13 3.57
CA LEU A 92 -18.96 -10.97 2.74
C LEU A 92 -18.80 -9.73 1.87
N LYS A 93 -18.81 -9.93 0.55
CA LYS A 93 -18.89 -8.86 -0.44
C LYS A 93 -20.37 -8.64 -0.79
N PRO A 94 -20.97 -7.50 -0.42
CA PRO A 94 -22.35 -7.21 -0.78
C PRO A 94 -22.57 -7.21 -2.29
N GLY A 95 -23.76 -7.64 -2.70
CA GLY A 95 -24.19 -7.58 -4.10
C GLY A 95 -24.34 -6.14 -4.58
N LYS A 96 -24.19 -5.91 -5.89
CA LYS A 96 -24.34 -4.59 -6.52
C LYS A 96 -25.06 -4.70 -7.85
N GLY A 97 -26.24 -4.08 -7.95
CA GLY A 97 -27.09 -4.16 -9.14
C GLY A 97 -27.47 -5.62 -9.43
N LYS A 98 -27.03 -6.15 -10.58
CA LYS A 98 -27.27 -7.55 -10.98
C LYS A 98 -26.26 -8.56 -10.40
N ILE A 99 -25.22 -8.09 -9.72
CA ILE A 99 -24.20 -8.96 -9.13
C ILE A 99 -24.69 -9.40 -7.75
N ALA A 100 -24.85 -10.71 -7.56
CA ALA A 100 -25.21 -11.29 -6.28
C ALA A 100 -24.11 -11.10 -5.23
N GLU A 101 -24.50 -11.11 -3.96
CA GLU A 101 -23.54 -11.16 -2.86
C GLU A 101 -22.70 -12.43 -2.88
N LYS A 102 -21.49 -12.36 -2.32
CA LYS A 102 -20.57 -13.49 -2.25
C LYS A 102 -19.92 -13.55 -0.88
N ILE A 103 -19.85 -14.75 -0.32
CA ILE A 103 -19.16 -15.04 0.93
C ILE A 103 -17.88 -15.80 0.60
N PHE A 104 -16.78 -15.38 1.22
CA PHE A 104 -15.47 -15.95 1.05
C PHE A 104 -14.92 -16.37 2.41
N SER A 105 -14.33 -17.57 2.44
CA SER A 105 -13.49 -17.99 3.54
C SER A 105 -12.06 -17.49 3.31
N PRO A 106 -11.36 -16.97 4.35
CA PRO A 106 -9.95 -16.60 4.24
C PRO A 106 -9.04 -17.84 4.05
N HIS A 107 -9.57 -19.04 4.32
CA HIS A 107 -8.98 -20.31 3.89
C HIS A 107 -9.03 -20.43 2.37
N THR A 108 -8.07 -19.80 1.71
CA THR A 108 -7.96 -19.80 0.25
C THR A 108 -7.06 -20.93 -0.23
N ALA A 109 -7.26 -21.36 -1.48
CA ALA A 109 -6.34 -22.27 -2.18
C ALA A 109 -5.01 -21.59 -2.59
N LEU A 110 -4.71 -20.41 -2.03
CA LEU A 110 -3.49 -19.69 -2.32
C LEU A 110 -2.30 -20.44 -1.72
N GLU A 111 -1.20 -20.47 -2.47
CA GLU A 111 0.04 -21.08 -2.02
C GLU A 111 0.48 -20.49 -0.67
N LYS A 112 0.80 -21.34 0.32
CA LYS A 112 1.13 -20.95 1.70
C LYS A 112 2.17 -19.84 1.78
N THR A 113 3.19 -19.89 0.94
CA THR A 113 4.24 -18.85 0.86
C THR A 113 3.70 -17.49 0.44
N ILE A 114 2.76 -17.46 -0.51
CA ILE A 114 2.16 -16.20 -0.98
C ILE A 114 1.12 -15.71 0.02
N ALA A 115 0.26 -16.61 0.53
CA ALA A 115 -0.73 -16.28 1.55
C ALA A 115 -0.06 -15.66 2.78
N GLY A 116 0.96 -16.33 3.31
CA GLY A 116 1.71 -15.85 4.47
C GLY A 116 2.57 -14.62 4.20
N ASN A 117 2.65 -14.07 2.99
CA ASN A 117 3.39 -12.84 2.68
C ASN A 117 2.53 -11.82 1.93
N ILE A 118 1.21 -12.01 1.91
CA ILE A 118 0.31 -11.24 1.06
C ILE A 118 0.19 -9.79 1.53
N LEU A 119 0.31 -9.50 2.84
CA LEU A 119 0.33 -8.12 3.34
C LEU A 119 1.50 -7.33 2.77
N PHE A 120 2.71 -7.91 2.79
CA PHE A 120 3.88 -7.27 2.21
C PHE A 120 3.70 -7.05 0.71
N ILE A 121 3.20 -8.05 -0.02
CA ILE A 121 2.96 -7.94 -1.46
C ILE A 121 1.94 -6.82 -1.73
N GLN A 122 0.83 -6.78 -1.00
CA GLN A 122 -0.23 -5.79 -1.13
C GLN A 122 0.30 -4.36 -0.89
N ALA A 123 0.99 -4.14 0.23
CA ALA A 123 1.53 -2.81 0.56
C ALA A 123 2.67 -2.41 -0.39
N MET A 124 3.61 -3.30 -0.71
CA MET A 124 4.78 -2.94 -1.50
C MET A 124 4.44 -2.71 -2.98
N SER A 125 3.47 -3.46 -3.52
CA SER A 125 2.98 -3.29 -4.89
C SER A 125 1.98 -2.15 -5.05
N GLY A 126 1.46 -1.62 -3.94
CA GLY A 126 0.56 -0.47 -3.87
C GLY A 126 -0.88 -0.86 -3.52
N CYS A 127 -1.48 -0.07 -2.64
CA CYS A 127 -2.88 -0.09 -2.22
C CYS A 127 -3.42 1.34 -2.06
N ASP A 128 -4.58 1.54 -1.45
CA ASP A 128 -5.14 2.89 -1.25
C ASP A 128 -4.21 3.81 -0.43
N THR A 129 -3.42 3.23 0.48
CA THR A 129 -2.52 3.95 1.40
C THR A 129 -1.06 4.03 0.90
N THR A 130 -0.68 3.20 -0.09
CA THR A 130 0.71 3.14 -0.60
C THR A 130 0.78 3.17 -2.12
N SER A 131 1.78 3.84 -2.67
CA SER A 131 1.89 4.00 -4.12
C SER A 131 2.46 2.78 -4.83
N ALA A 132 2.07 2.53 -6.08
CA ALA A 132 2.63 1.45 -6.88
C ALA A 132 3.83 1.91 -7.74
N PRO A 133 4.89 1.09 -7.88
CA PRO A 133 5.92 1.33 -8.90
C PRO A 133 5.32 1.23 -10.31
N PHE A 134 5.55 2.24 -11.13
CA PHE A 134 5.03 2.27 -12.50
C PHE A 134 5.49 1.07 -13.33
N ASN A 135 4.55 0.39 -14.01
CA ASN A 135 4.73 -0.87 -14.76
C ASN A 135 5.02 -2.13 -13.91
N TYR A 136 4.81 -2.08 -12.59
CA TYR A 136 4.89 -3.24 -11.72
C TYR A 136 3.48 -3.58 -11.23
N GLY A 137 2.91 -4.68 -11.73
CA GLY A 137 1.65 -5.23 -11.20
C GLY A 137 1.89 -6.19 -10.04
N LYS A 138 0.87 -6.46 -9.23
CA LYS A 138 0.94 -7.39 -8.07
C LYS A 138 1.52 -8.76 -8.45
N MET A 139 1.16 -9.29 -9.62
CA MET A 139 1.69 -10.56 -10.13
C MET A 139 3.21 -10.59 -10.32
N LYS A 140 3.84 -9.43 -10.61
CA LYS A 140 5.30 -9.37 -10.71
C LYS A 140 5.95 -9.63 -9.36
N PHE A 141 5.38 -9.13 -8.26
CA PHE A 141 5.87 -9.38 -6.90
C PHE A 141 5.69 -10.85 -6.51
N VAL A 142 4.52 -11.42 -6.81
CA VAL A 142 4.24 -12.85 -6.60
C VAL A 142 5.26 -13.72 -7.34
N GLN A 143 5.49 -13.45 -8.63
CA GLN A 143 6.44 -14.21 -9.43
C GLN A 143 7.89 -14.05 -8.92
N THR A 144 8.29 -12.84 -8.57
CA THR A 144 9.61 -12.58 -7.99
C THR A 144 9.84 -13.36 -6.70
N LEU A 145 8.82 -13.48 -5.85
CA LEU A 145 8.89 -14.25 -4.61
C LEU A 145 8.96 -15.77 -4.88
N LYS A 146 8.20 -16.27 -5.87
CA LYS A 146 8.26 -17.67 -6.30
C LYS A 146 9.63 -18.06 -6.85
N THR A 147 10.31 -17.15 -7.51
CA THR A 147 11.62 -17.44 -8.13
C THR A 147 12.80 -17.21 -7.18
N ASN A 148 12.66 -16.41 -6.11
CA ASN A 148 13.75 -16.06 -5.20
C ASN A 148 13.34 -16.25 -3.73
N HIS A 149 13.53 -17.45 -3.19
CA HIS A 149 13.17 -17.77 -1.81
C HIS A 149 13.98 -16.98 -0.76
N ASP A 150 15.18 -16.49 -1.09
CA ASP A 150 15.98 -15.63 -0.20
C ASP A 150 15.26 -14.31 0.16
N LEU A 151 14.30 -13.89 -0.66
CA LEU A 151 13.46 -12.73 -0.36
C LEU A 151 12.54 -12.95 0.82
N LEU A 152 12.27 -14.19 1.24
CA LEU A 152 11.46 -14.46 2.43
C LEU A 152 12.12 -13.86 3.68
N LYS A 153 13.44 -14.03 3.83
CA LYS A 153 14.21 -13.41 4.93
C LYS A 153 14.15 -11.89 4.89
N VAL A 154 14.12 -11.32 3.69
CA VAL A 154 13.98 -9.87 3.48
C VAL A 154 12.58 -9.40 3.89
N ILE A 155 11.53 -10.17 3.58
CA ILE A 155 10.16 -9.85 3.93
C ILE A 155 9.92 -10.00 5.43
N GLU A 156 10.57 -10.95 6.11
CA GLU A 156 10.46 -11.08 7.57
C GLU A 156 10.89 -9.82 8.32
N ILE A 157 11.85 -9.05 7.78
CA ILE A 157 12.22 -7.74 8.33
C ILE A 157 11.02 -6.79 8.33
N PHE A 158 10.13 -6.86 7.33
CA PHE A 158 8.94 -6.02 7.29
C PHE A 158 7.85 -6.44 8.29
N LYS A 159 7.89 -7.69 8.76
CA LYS A 159 6.92 -8.24 9.71
C LYS A 159 7.40 -8.11 11.15
N ASN A 160 8.70 -8.04 11.38
CA ASN A 160 9.27 -7.89 12.71
C ASN A 160 8.99 -6.48 13.27
N PRO A 161 8.34 -6.35 14.44
CA PRO A 161 8.06 -5.05 15.06
C PRO A 161 9.30 -4.32 15.55
N ASP A 162 10.40 -5.00 15.83
CA ASP A 162 11.58 -4.45 16.48
C ASP A 162 12.70 -4.17 15.49
N ILE A 163 12.35 -3.43 14.44
CA ILE A 163 13.24 -3.13 13.32
C ILE A 163 13.46 -1.63 13.19
N THR A 164 14.70 -1.24 12.91
CA THR A 164 15.07 0.16 12.67
C THR A 164 14.68 0.59 11.25
N PRO A 165 14.38 1.88 11.02
CA PRO A 165 14.12 2.39 9.68
C PRO A 165 15.25 2.11 8.67
N GLU A 166 16.50 2.02 9.13
CA GLU A 166 17.68 1.73 8.32
C GLU A 166 17.70 0.27 7.85
N ALA A 167 17.32 -0.67 8.71
CA ALA A 167 17.20 -2.08 8.35
C ALA A 167 16.08 -2.31 7.32
N VAL A 168 14.96 -1.59 7.42
CA VAL A 168 13.90 -1.60 6.39
C VAL A 168 14.43 -1.09 5.04
N VAL A 169 15.26 -0.05 5.07
CA VAL A 169 15.89 0.54 3.89
C VAL A 169 16.85 -0.43 3.21
N ASP A 170 17.66 -1.17 3.98
CA ASP A 170 18.56 -2.20 3.44
C ASP A 170 17.78 -3.40 2.86
N ALA A 171 16.82 -3.92 3.62
CA ALA A 171 15.93 -5.00 3.19
C ALA A 171 15.26 -4.67 1.84
N ARG A 172 14.70 -3.47 1.73
CA ARG A 172 14.11 -2.95 0.50
C ARG A 172 15.09 -3.01 -0.68
N ASN A 173 16.34 -2.58 -0.52
CA ASN A 173 17.30 -2.56 -1.64
C ASN A 173 17.48 -3.95 -2.23
N ARG A 174 17.66 -4.95 -1.36
CA ARG A 174 17.76 -6.36 -1.79
C ARG A 174 16.52 -6.81 -2.54
N PHE A 175 15.34 -6.50 -2.02
CA PHE A 175 14.06 -6.84 -2.67
C PHE A 175 13.94 -6.19 -4.05
N LEU A 176 14.26 -4.90 -4.17
CA LEU A 176 14.08 -4.17 -5.42
C LEU A 176 15.04 -4.64 -6.52
N VAL A 177 16.28 -4.97 -6.17
CA VAL A 177 17.25 -5.52 -7.13
C VAL A 177 16.74 -6.84 -7.70
N ALA A 178 16.24 -7.74 -6.85
CA ALA A 178 15.59 -8.98 -7.29
C ALA A 178 14.33 -8.72 -8.14
N LEU A 179 13.50 -7.73 -7.77
CA LEU A 179 12.31 -7.33 -8.51
C LEU A 179 12.62 -6.80 -9.92
N ASN A 180 13.84 -6.29 -10.13
CA ASN A 180 14.35 -5.85 -11.43
C ASN A 180 15.09 -6.98 -12.19
N GLY A 181 15.12 -8.20 -11.65
CA GLY A 181 15.74 -9.37 -12.28
C GLY A 181 17.26 -9.46 -12.09
N TYR A 182 17.83 -8.72 -11.16
CA TYR A 182 19.25 -8.79 -10.82
C TYR A 182 19.48 -9.70 -9.61
N PRO A 183 20.59 -10.45 -9.56
CA PRO A 183 20.91 -11.30 -8.42
C PRO A 183 21.19 -10.47 -7.18
N ILE A 184 20.82 -11.01 -6.02
CA ILE A 184 21.16 -10.44 -4.70
C ILE A 184 22.60 -10.89 -4.40
N SER A 185 23.61 -10.11 -4.78
CA SER A 185 24.98 -10.43 -4.42
C SER A 185 25.24 -10.05 -2.95
N ALA A 186 25.96 -10.91 -2.23
CA ALA A 186 26.43 -10.64 -0.87
C ALA A 186 27.64 -9.68 -0.84
N SER A 187 28.36 -9.50 -1.96
CA SER A 187 29.62 -8.75 -2.01
C SER A 187 29.49 -7.27 -2.39
N ASP A 188 28.39 -6.89 -3.04
CA ASP A 188 28.13 -5.51 -3.46
C ASP A 188 26.82 -5.05 -2.85
N THR A 189 26.85 -3.92 -2.12
CA THR A 189 25.60 -3.26 -1.70
C THR A 189 24.83 -2.90 -2.98
N PRO A 190 23.68 -3.52 -3.27
CA PRO A 190 23.03 -3.31 -4.55
C PRO A 190 22.45 -1.89 -4.61
N SER A 191 23.17 -0.96 -5.22
CA SER A 191 22.71 0.42 -5.32
C SER A 191 21.56 0.51 -6.34
N LEU A 192 20.41 1.01 -5.89
CA LEU A 192 19.29 1.29 -6.79
C LEU A 192 19.69 2.26 -7.90
N ASN A 193 20.65 3.16 -7.65
CA ASN A 193 21.15 4.08 -8.66
C ASN A 193 21.84 3.34 -9.82
N ASN A 194 22.56 2.24 -9.54
CA ASN A 194 23.15 1.40 -10.58
C ASN A 194 22.06 0.71 -11.42
N VAL A 195 21.04 0.14 -10.79
CA VAL A 195 19.89 -0.45 -11.51
C VAL A 195 19.18 0.59 -12.37
N ARG A 196 18.91 1.78 -11.81
CA ARG A 196 18.31 2.90 -12.55
C ARG A 196 19.17 3.32 -13.74
N TYR A 197 20.49 3.41 -13.58
CA TYR A 197 21.40 3.75 -14.65
C TYR A 197 21.40 2.71 -15.76
N LYS A 198 21.44 1.41 -15.43
CA LYS A 198 21.31 0.31 -16.40
C LYS A 198 20.00 0.38 -17.18
N TYR A 199 18.89 0.65 -16.49
CA TYR A 199 17.58 0.85 -17.14
C TYR A 199 17.59 2.07 -18.07
N TYR A 200 18.17 3.17 -17.63
CA TYR A 200 18.33 4.38 -18.44
C TYR A 200 19.12 4.08 -19.71
N MET A 201 20.31 3.49 -19.59
CA MET A 201 21.15 3.11 -20.73
C MET A 201 20.43 2.16 -21.68
N LYS A 202 19.68 1.17 -21.18
CA LYS A 202 18.89 0.28 -22.04
C LYS A 202 17.74 1.02 -22.74
N SER A 203 17.15 2.00 -22.09
CA SER A 203 16.04 2.78 -22.64
C SER A 203 16.49 3.86 -23.63
N SER A 204 17.67 4.46 -23.45
CA SER A 204 18.14 5.60 -24.25
C SER A 204 18.39 5.25 -25.71
N PHE A 205 18.62 3.98 -26.03
CA PHE A 205 18.74 3.51 -27.42
C PHE A 205 17.37 3.28 -28.11
N ASN A 206 16.25 3.42 -27.39
CA ASN A 206 14.92 3.28 -27.96
C ASN A 206 14.34 4.64 -28.36
N LYS A 207 13.86 4.74 -29.61
CA LYS A 207 13.26 5.97 -30.18
C LYS A 207 12.02 6.49 -29.41
N SER A 208 11.39 5.66 -28.59
CA SER A 208 10.16 5.96 -27.83
C SER A 208 10.32 5.82 -26.31
N SER A 209 11.51 6.06 -25.78
CA SER A 209 11.80 5.88 -24.35
C SER A 209 10.86 6.68 -23.44
N ASN A 210 10.09 5.99 -22.60
CA ASN A 210 9.24 6.61 -21.59
C ASN A 210 10.01 6.72 -20.28
N MET A 211 10.39 7.93 -19.88
CA MET A 211 11.11 8.17 -18.62
C MET A 211 10.37 7.65 -17.38
N ALA A 212 9.04 7.53 -17.41
CA ALA A 212 8.28 6.98 -16.29
C ALA A 212 8.58 5.50 -16.00
N SER A 213 9.10 4.77 -17.00
CA SER A 213 9.51 3.36 -16.93
C SER A 213 10.79 3.13 -16.13
N LEU A 214 11.54 4.21 -15.84
CA LEU A 214 12.66 4.11 -14.92
C LEU A 214 12.15 3.70 -13.53
N PRO A 215 12.91 2.87 -12.80
CA PRO A 215 12.61 2.58 -11.39
C PRO A 215 12.41 3.88 -10.59
N PRO A 216 11.76 3.88 -9.42
CA PRO A 216 11.69 5.05 -8.54
C PRO A 216 13.08 5.53 -8.11
N THR A 217 13.23 6.81 -7.74
CA THR A 217 14.52 7.30 -7.18
C THR A 217 14.76 6.61 -5.85
N GLU A 218 16.02 6.48 -5.47
CA GLU A 218 16.39 5.91 -4.17
C GLU A 218 15.63 6.61 -3.04
N THR A 219 15.71 7.93 -2.92
CA THR A 219 14.98 8.69 -1.90
C THR A 219 13.46 8.46 -1.94
N ALA A 220 12.81 8.49 -3.11
CA ALA A 220 11.36 8.27 -3.17
C ALA A 220 10.98 6.84 -2.74
N PHE A 221 11.83 5.86 -3.07
CA PHE A 221 11.60 4.48 -2.69
C PHE A 221 11.91 4.21 -1.22
N HIS A 222 12.88 4.94 -0.63
CA HIS A 222 13.13 4.91 0.82
C HIS A 222 11.85 5.20 1.60
N GLN A 223 11.19 6.30 1.23
CA GLN A 223 10.00 6.73 1.93
C GLN A 223 8.80 5.83 1.66
N HIS A 224 8.70 5.31 0.43
CA HIS A 224 7.71 4.28 0.11
C HIS A 224 7.87 3.07 1.04
N SER A 225 9.08 2.55 1.21
CA SER A 225 9.29 1.35 2.02
C SER A 225 9.10 1.55 3.52
N ARG A 226 9.42 2.73 4.05
CA ARG A 226 9.11 3.06 5.45
C ARG A 226 7.59 3.12 5.69
N ARG A 227 6.83 3.68 4.76
CA ARG A 227 5.35 3.62 4.82
C ARG A 227 4.80 2.20 4.67
N VAL A 228 5.38 1.40 3.78
CA VAL A 228 5.02 -0.02 3.62
C VAL A 228 5.25 -0.78 4.93
N TYR A 229 6.39 -0.58 5.57
CA TYR A 229 6.67 -1.15 6.89
C TYR A 229 5.60 -0.73 7.92
N ASN A 230 5.35 0.57 8.07
CA ASN A 230 4.36 1.08 9.01
C ASN A 230 2.96 0.49 8.77
N LEU A 231 2.55 0.35 7.50
CA LEU A 231 1.27 -0.24 7.13
C LEU A 231 1.19 -1.74 7.45
N VAL A 232 2.23 -2.51 7.10
CA VAL A 232 2.32 -3.94 7.43
C VAL A 232 2.27 -4.15 8.95
N GLN A 233 3.02 -3.37 9.71
CA GLN A 233 3.00 -3.42 11.17
C GLN A 233 1.61 -3.12 11.74
N ARG A 234 0.92 -2.13 11.18
CA ARG A 234 -0.44 -1.78 11.61
C ARG A 234 -1.44 -2.90 11.34
N TRP A 235 -1.36 -3.56 10.19
CA TRP A 235 -2.19 -4.74 9.89
C TRP A 235 -1.88 -5.91 10.81
N LEU A 236 -0.62 -6.07 11.23
CA LEU A 236 -0.20 -7.04 12.26
C LEU A 236 -0.49 -6.60 13.70
N ALA A 237 -1.34 -5.58 13.91
CA ALA A 237 -1.72 -5.02 15.21
C ALA A 237 -0.58 -4.36 16.01
N ASN A 238 0.58 -4.11 15.40
CA ASN A 238 1.70 -3.41 16.02
C ASN A 238 1.55 -1.89 15.81
N LYS A 239 1.24 -1.18 16.89
CA LYS A 239 1.12 0.29 16.85
C LYS A 239 2.50 0.93 16.72
N LYS A 240 2.70 1.69 15.65
CA LYS A 240 3.89 2.52 15.41
C LYS A 240 3.44 3.96 15.16
N ARG A 241 4.21 4.94 15.62
CA ARG A 241 3.95 6.35 15.37
C ARG A 241 4.19 6.63 13.87
N PRO A 242 3.16 7.04 13.09
CA PRO A 242 3.32 7.23 11.64
C PRO A 242 4.43 8.22 11.27
N GLU A 243 4.65 9.25 12.10
CA GLU A 243 5.64 10.30 11.87
C GLU A 243 7.09 9.77 11.82
N ASP A 244 7.37 8.65 12.49
CA ASP A 244 8.68 8.00 12.47
C ASP A 244 8.91 7.22 11.15
N TRP A 245 7.88 7.12 10.29
CA TRP A 245 7.85 6.26 9.11
C TRP A 245 7.38 6.98 7.83
N ASP A 246 7.82 8.23 7.64
CA ASP A 246 7.56 9.06 6.45
C ASP A 246 6.07 9.40 6.22
N TRP A 247 5.33 9.59 7.31
CA TRP A 247 4.06 10.30 7.33
C TRP A 247 4.21 11.67 7.99
N GLU A 248 3.46 12.66 7.51
CA GLU A 248 3.41 14.00 8.08
C GLU A 248 2.01 14.29 8.57
N ARG A 249 1.89 14.80 9.80
CA ARG A 249 0.61 15.22 10.37
C ARG A 249 0.25 16.61 9.87
N THR A 250 -0.86 16.71 9.15
CA THR A 250 -1.41 17.97 8.65
C THR A 250 -2.79 18.25 9.26
N ILE A 251 -3.32 19.45 9.05
CA ILE A 251 -4.68 19.83 9.47
C ILE A 251 -5.74 18.91 8.86
N SER A 252 -5.47 18.35 7.67
CA SER A 252 -6.35 17.40 6.98
C SER A 252 -6.04 15.93 7.30
N GLY A 253 -5.24 15.65 8.32
CA GLY A 253 -4.83 14.30 8.73
C GLY A 253 -3.42 13.93 8.29
N LEU A 254 -3.09 12.65 8.33
CA LEU A 254 -1.78 12.15 7.93
C LEU A 254 -1.62 12.17 6.40
N GLN A 255 -0.48 12.68 5.92
CA GLN A 255 -0.12 12.76 4.50
C GLN A 255 1.23 12.05 4.27
N PRO A 256 1.40 11.34 3.14
CA PRO A 256 2.64 10.62 2.87
C PRO A 256 3.75 11.58 2.43
N VAL A 257 4.94 11.49 3.04
CA VAL A 257 6.13 12.24 2.61
C VAL A 257 6.75 11.57 1.37
N LYS A 258 6.56 12.13 0.18
CA LYS A 258 6.83 11.42 -1.09
C LYS A 258 8.30 11.41 -1.54
N THR A 259 8.98 12.54 -1.39
CA THR A 259 10.42 12.68 -1.65
C THR A 259 10.97 13.83 -0.80
N LEU A 260 12.15 13.65 -0.20
CA LEU A 260 12.90 14.76 0.45
C LEU A 260 13.80 15.50 -0.53
N LYS A 261 14.01 14.94 -1.73
CA LYS A 261 14.87 15.50 -2.77
C LYS A 261 14.07 15.93 -4.00
N PRO A 262 14.54 16.93 -4.76
CA PRO A 262 13.93 17.26 -6.05
C PRO A 262 13.97 16.04 -7.00
N PRO A 263 13.02 15.93 -7.94
CA PRO A 263 12.92 14.78 -8.84
C PRO A 263 14.12 14.65 -9.80
N ALA A 264 14.84 15.73 -10.04
CA ALA A 264 16.09 15.80 -10.80
C ALA A 264 16.92 17.01 -10.35
N PRO A 265 18.23 17.06 -10.66
CA PRO A 265 19.06 18.25 -10.45
C PRO A 265 18.50 19.48 -11.17
N ASP A 266 18.65 20.66 -10.57
CA ASP A 266 18.15 21.93 -11.12
C ASP A 266 18.69 22.23 -12.52
N SER A 267 19.94 21.86 -12.79
CA SER A 267 20.57 22.03 -14.11
C SER A 267 19.86 21.27 -15.22
N ILE A 268 19.20 20.16 -14.89
CA ILE A 268 18.37 19.36 -15.82
C ILE A 268 16.96 19.94 -15.86
N LEU A 269 16.36 20.26 -14.71
CA LEU A 269 15.00 20.82 -14.66
C LEU A 269 14.89 22.14 -15.45
N ARG A 270 15.92 22.98 -15.42
CA ARG A 270 15.99 24.22 -16.22
C ARG A 270 15.99 23.99 -17.73
N LYS A 271 16.35 22.78 -18.19
CA LYS A 271 16.39 22.41 -19.61
C LYS A 271 15.13 21.69 -20.08
N ILE A 272 14.24 21.29 -19.16
CA ILE A 272 13.01 20.56 -19.48
C ILE A 272 11.84 21.54 -19.45
N SER A 273 11.20 21.75 -20.60
CA SER A 273 9.92 22.44 -20.69
C SER A 273 8.78 21.41 -20.74
N CYS A 274 7.77 21.54 -19.87
CA CYS A 274 6.57 20.71 -20.00
C CYS A 274 5.55 21.40 -20.92
N LYS A 275 4.71 20.60 -21.58
CA LYS A 275 3.58 21.08 -22.42
C LYS A 275 2.34 21.47 -21.60
N CYS A 276 2.51 21.77 -20.31
CA CYS A 276 1.38 22.00 -19.41
C CYS A 276 0.81 23.39 -19.67
N LYS A 277 -0.52 23.49 -19.82
CA LYS A 277 -1.21 24.76 -20.10
C LYS A 277 -1.20 25.76 -18.93
N LYS A 278 -0.74 25.34 -17.75
CA LYS A 278 -0.58 26.16 -16.53
C LYS A 278 0.75 25.83 -15.87
N ARG A 279 1.27 26.73 -15.02
CA ARG A 279 2.51 26.52 -14.24
C ARG A 279 2.47 25.16 -13.55
N CYS A 280 3.51 24.36 -13.74
CA CYS A 280 3.77 23.21 -12.88
C CYS A 280 4.05 23.73 -11.48
N THR A 281 3.23 23.31 -10.53
CA THR A 281 3.50 23.40 -9.09
C THR A 281 3.74 22.00 -8.59
#